data_AF-A0A2D6JEJ4-F1
#
_entry.id   AF-A0A2D6JEJ4-F1
#
_cell.length_a   1.000
_cell.length_b   1.000
_cell.length_c   1.000
_cell.angle_alpha   90.00
_cell.angle_beta   90.00
_cell.angle_gamma   90.00
#
_symmetry.space_group_name_H-M   'P 1'
#
loop_
_entity.id
_entity.type
_entity.pdbx_description
1 polymer ?
#
loop_
_entity_poly.entity_id
_entity_poly.type
_entity_poly.pdbx_seq_one_letter_code
_entity_poly.pdbx_strand_id
1 'polypeptide(L)'
;MTMEENCEQLRSLIQYKFDKKVEFYALPKTNNSQELLENEMAVSLLQNKNLRHFFKGNQLIIPVFRSKALDGAAIIIDGAELSREECLQITDLVELLITDIMTLESESDLLRQSTRQLENQARQSLNVSLESLSNDIVH
;
A
#
# COMPACT_ATOMS: atom_id res chain seq x y z
N MET A 1 -7.51 0.50 -12.31
CA MET A 1 -7.29 1.76 -11.58
C MET A 1 -5.93 1.67 -10.91
N THR A 2 -5.06 2.65 -11.12
CA THR A 2 -3.70 2.67 -10.56
C THR A 2 -3.73 3.21 -9.12
N MET A 3 -2.65 2.98 -8.36
CA MET A 3 -2.51 3.55 -7.00
C MET A 3 -2.59 5.08 -7.01
N GLU A 4 -2.02 5.71 -8.04
CA GLU A 4 -2.01 7.16 -8.20
C GLU A 4 -3.42 7.70 -8.43
N GLU A 5 -4.24 7.01 -9.23
CA GLU A 5 -5.66 7.33 -9.43
C GLU A 5 -6.47 7.21 -8.13
N ASN A 6 -6.22 6.17 -7.33
CA ASN A 6 -6.87 5.98 -6.03
C ASN A 6 -6.51 7.09 -5.03
N CYS A 7 -5.23 7.48 -4.96
CA CYS A 7 -4.78 8.59 -4.13
C CYS A 7 -5.38 9.93 -4.59
N GLU A 8 -5.49 10.17 -5.90
CA GLU A 8 -6.09 11.40 -6.43
C GLU A 8 -7.59 11.49 -6.14
N GLN A 9 -8.31 10.36 -6.24
CA GLN A 9 -9.72 10.30 -5.90
C GLN A 9 -9.95 10.57 -4.41
N LEU A 10 -9.13 9.98 -3.54
CA LEU A 10 -9.18 10.23 -2.11
C LEU A 10 -8.92 11.71 -1.81
N ARG A 11 -7.89 12.30 -2.42
CA ARG A 11 -7.61 13.75 -2.30
C ARG A 11 -8.81 14.58 -2.71
N SER A 12 -9.37 14.30 -3.88
CA SER A 12 -10.51 15.02 -4.44
C SER A 12 -11.75 14.90 -3.54
N LEU A 13 -12.00 13.72 -2.98
CA LEU A 13 -13.15 13.48 -2.11
C LEU A 13 -13.01 14.21 -0.77
N ILE A 14 -11.82 14.18 -0.17
CA ILE A 14 -11.56 14.90 1.08
C ILE A 14 -11.64 16.42 0.85
N GLN A 15 -11.04 16.92 -0.23
CA GLN A 15 -11.11 18.33 -0.58
C GLN A 15 -12.55 18.76 -0.86
N TYR A 16 -13.33 17.97 -1.59
CA TYR A 16 -14.73 18.29 -1.89
C TYR A 16 -15.62 18.30 -0.65
N LYS A 17 -15.47 17.30 0.24
CA LYS A 17 -16.37 17.11 1.38
C LYS A 17 -16.00 17.97 2.60
N PHE A 18 -14.71 18.20 2.84
CA PHE A 18 -14.21 18.84 4.07
C PHE A 18 -13.48 20.16 3.81
N ASP A 19 -13.29 20.55 2.54
CA ASP A 19 -12.51 21.70 2.13
C ASP A 19 -11.08 21.72 2.72
N LYS A 20 -10.47 20.53 2.79
CA LYS A 20 -9.11 20.36 3.33
C LYS A 20 -8.14 19.89 2.27
N LYS A 21 -6.96 20.50 2.27
CA LYS A 21 -5.82 20.09 1.45
C LYS A 21 -5.24 18.78 1.97
N VAL A 22 -4.99 17.85 1.06
CA VAL A 22 -4.40 16.53 1.38
C VAL A 22 -3.07 16.36 0.66
N GLU A 23 -2.04 16.03 1.44
CA GLU A 23 -0.71 15.67 0.96
C GLU A 23 -0.43 14.19 1.23
N PHE A 24 0.35 13.58 0.35
CA PHE A 24 0.80 12.20 0.49
C PHE A 24 2.29 12.21 0.77
N TYR A 25 2.67 11.59 1.87
CA TYR A 25 4.05 11.45 2.27
C TYR A 25 4.45 9.99 2.19
N ALA A 26 5.61 9.71 1.60
CA ALA A 26 6.22 8.39 1.62
C ALA A 26 7.55 8.47 2.36
N LEU A 27 7.80 7.55 3.28
CA LEU A 27 9.09 7.43 3.95
C LEU A 27 10.20 7.28 2.89
N PRO A 28 11.33 8.00 3.04
CA PRO A 28 12.48 7.81 2.20
C PRO A 28 12.94 6.34 2.24
N LYS A 29 13.11 5.72 1.07
CA LYS A 29 13.71 4.39 0.96
C LYS A 29 15.22 4.51 1.08
N THR A 30 15.70 4.72 2.30
CA THR A 30 17.13 4.82 2.62
C THR A 30 17.53 3.71 3.61
N ASN A 31 18.73 3.15 3.39
CA ASN A 31 19.34 2.21 4.33
C ASN A 31 20.10 2.95 5.44
N ASN A 32 20.19 4.29 5.36
CA ASN A 32 20.88 5.11 6.33
C ASN A 32 19.92 5.53 7.45
N SER A 33 20.04 4.87 8.61
CA SER A 33 19.25 5.20 9.79
C SER A 33 19.44 6.65 10.27
N GLN A 34 20.58 7.27 10.01
CA GLN A 34 20.85 8.65 10.41
C GLN A 34 19.97 9.65 9.64
N GLU A 35 19.81 9.44 8.34
CA GLU A 35 18.99 10.29 7.45
C GLU A 35 17.49 10.20 7.83
N LEU A 36 17.04 9.02 8.29
CA LEU A 36 15.69 8.85 8.83
C LEU A 36 15.49 9.56 10.18
N LEU A 37 16.52 9.58 11.03
CA LEU A 37 16.47 10.23 12.34
C LEU A 37 16.48 11.76 12.25
N GLU A 38 17.11 12.31 11.20
CA GLU A 38 17.11 13.75 10.92
C GLU A 38 15.78 14.24 10.33
N ASN A 39 14.97 13.33 9.79
CA ASN A 39 13.64 13.64 9.27
C ASN A 39 12.57 13.50 10.36
N GLU A 40 12.16 14.63 10.95
CA GLU A 40 11.17 14.63 12.02
C GLU A 40 9.82 13.99 11.66
N MET A 41 9.39 14.09 10.39
CA MET A 41 8.15 13.47 9.93
C MET A 41 8.31 11.95 9.91
N ALA A 42 9.44 11.47 9.40
CA ALA A 42 9.76 10.05 9.40
C ALA A 42 9.79 9.46 10.82
N VAL A 43 10.44 10.15 11.76
CA VAL A 43 10.48 9.76 13.17
C VAL A 43 9.07 9.71 13.76
N SER A 44 8.26 10.76 13.52
CA SER A 44 6.89 10.84 14.04
C SER A 44 6.02 9.70 13.52
N LEU A 45 6.13 9.37 12.23
CA LEU A 45 5.39 8.27 11.62
C LEU A 45 5.80 6.92 12.18
N LEU A 46 7.10 6.66 12.34
CA LEU A 46 7.60 5.39 12.87
C LEU A 46 7.20 5.17 14.33
N GLN A 47 7.20 6.22 15.15
CA GLN A 47 6.75 6.18 16.54
C GLN A 47 5.24 5.91 16.65
N ASN A 48 4.46 6.42 15.70
CA ASN A 48 3.00 6.38 15.73
C ASN A 48 2.39 5.40 14.71
N LYS A 49 3.19 4.49 14.15
CA LYS A 49 2.80 3.60 13.04
C LYS A 49 1.57 2.72 13.31
N ASN A 50 1.24 2.47 14.58
CA ASN A 50 0.11 1.64 15.00
C ASN A 50 -1.16 2.44 15.27
N LEU A 51 -1.09 3.77 15.27
CA LEU A 51 -2.25 4.64 15.46
C LEU A 51 -3.06 4.73 14.18
N ARG A 52 -4.39 4.89 14.31
CA ARG A 52 -5.27 5.18 13.16
C ARG A 52 -5.01 6.58 12.62
N HIS A 53 -4.74 7.52 13.51
CA HIS A 53 -4.29 8.87 13.18
C HIS A 53 -3.58 9.49 14.39
N PHE A 54 -2.85 10.58 14.16
CA PHE A 54 -2.32 11.45 15.21
C PHE A 54 -2.21 12.89 14.69
N PHE A 55 -2.02 13.83 15.60
CA PHE A 55 -1.82 15.23 15.26
C PHE A 55 -0.36 15.64 15.45
N LYS A 56 0.18 16.40 14.49
CA LYS A 56 1.47 17.10 14.61
C LYS A 56 1.22 18.58 14.28
N GLY A 57 1.21 19.44 15.30
CA GLY A 57 0.80 20.83 15.11
C GLY A 57 -0.66 20.91 14.65
N ASN A 58 -0.90 21.57 13.51
CA ASN A 58 -2.22 21.71 12.87
C ASN A 58 -2.49 20.65 11.79
N GLN A 59 -1.65 19.62 11.69
CA GLN A 59 -1.78 18.56 10.70
C GLN A 59 -2.41 17.33 11.33
N LEU A 60 -3.45 16.79 10.68
CA LEU A 60 -3.93 15.44 10.93
C LEU A 60 -3.10 14.49 10.06
N ILE A 61 -2.49 13.49 10.68
CA ILE A 61 -1.64 12.51 10.01
C ILE A 61 -2.25 11.12 10.18
N ILE A 62 -2.46 10.43 9.07
CA ILE A 62 -3.00 9.07 9.02
C ILE A 62 -1.88 8.14 8.50
N PRO A 63 -1.24 7.34 9.38
CA PRO A 63 -0.22 6.38 9.00
C PRO A 63 -0.78 5.27 8.11
N VAL A 64 -0.05 4.91 7.06
CA VAL A 64 -0.37 3.79 6.17
C VAL A 64 0.76 2.78 6.23
N PHE A 65 0.71 1.85 7.18
CA PHE A 65 1.72 0.80 7.36
C PHE A 65 1.15 -0.62 7.14
N ARG A 66 -0.13 -0.72 6.78
CA ARG A 66 -0.85 -2.01 6.71
C ARG A 66 -0.80 -2.67 5.33
N SER A 67 -0.56 -1.90 4.26
CA SER A 67 -0.43 -2.39 2.88
C SER A 67 1.05 -2.51 2.51
N LYS A 68 1.41 -3.54 1.73
CA LYS A 68 2.79 -3.70 1.25
C LYS A 68 3.14 -2.62 0.23
N ALA A 69 2.20 -2.21 -0.61
CA ALA A 69 2.40 -1.17 -1.61
C ALA A 69 2.61 0.21 -0.99
N LEU A 70 2.03 0.44 0.19
CA LEU A 70 2.06 1.72 0.89
C LEU A 70 2.90 1.69 2.17
N ASP A 71 3.69 0.65 2.43
CA ASP A 71 4.48 0.55 3.65
C ASP A 71 5.35 1.79 3.86
N GLY A 72 5.18 2.45 5.00
CA GLY A 72 5.85 3.70 5.30
C GLY A 72 5.23 4.95 4.68
N ALA A 73 4.02 4.88 4.13
CA ALA A 73 3.31 6.07 3.65
C ALA A 73 2.45 6.70 4.74
N ALA A 74 2.05 7.94 4.51
CA ALA A 74 1.12 8.67 5.34
C ALA A 74 0.29 9.64 4.49
N ILE A 75 -0.95 9.83 4.92
CA ILE A 75 -1.82 10.87 4.41
C ILE A 75 -1.82 12.02 5.41
N ILE A 76 -1.52 13.22 4.94
CA ILE A 76 -1.40 14.42 5.74
C ILE A 76 -2.49 15.39 5.33
N ILE A 77 -3.22 15.91 6.31
CA ILE A 77 -4.23 16.95 6.08
C ILE A 77 -3.78 18.23 6.79
N ASP A 78 -3.49 19.25 5.99
CA ASP A 78 -2.91 20.51 6.43
C ASP A 78 -3.93 21.50 6.98
N GLY A 79 -3.48 22.33 7.93
CA GLY A 79 -4.18 23.56 8.32
C GLY A 79 -5.54 23.34 8.97
N ALA A 80 -5.74 22.19 9.59
CA ALA A 80 -7.07 21.69 9.86
C ALA A 80 -7.49 21.96 11.32
N GLU A 81 -8.25 23.04 11.54
CA GLU A 81 -9.27 22.98 12.58
C GLU A 81 -10.31 21.97 12.09
N LEU A 82 -10.15 20.73 12.54
CA LEU A 82 -11.10 19.65 12.34
C LEU A 82 -11.88 19.50 13.64
N SER A 83 -13.19 19.45 13.52
CA SER A 83 -13.99 18.86 14.58
C SER A 83 -13.57 17.40 14.77
N ARG A 84 -13.82 16.87 15.97
CA ARG A 84 -13.59 15.46 16.28
C ARG A 84 -14.32 14.54 15.29
N GLU A 85 -15.49 14.95 14.83
CA GLU A 85 -16.30 14.17 13.90
C GLU A 85 -15.67 14.13 12.50
N GLU A 86 -15.22 15.27 11.96
CA GLU A 86 -14.53 15.31 10.67
C GLU A 86 -13.25 14.47 10.69
N CYS A 87 -12.47 14.55 11.78
CA CYS A 87 -11.28 13.73 11.96
C CYS A 87 -11.59 12.22 11.84
N LEU A 88 -12.68 11.76 12.47
CA LEU A 88 -13.10 10.36 12.40
C LEU A 88 -13.58 9.99 11.00
N GLN A 89 -14.43 10.81 10.37
CA GLN A 89 -14.95 10.54 9.03
C GLN A 89 -13.83 10.46 7.99
N ILE A 90 -12.84 11.34 8.08
CA ILE A 90 -11.66 11.31 7.22
C ILE A 90 -10.84 10.04 7.49
N THR A 91 -10.59 9.72 8.76
CA THR A 91 -9.84 8.51 9.12
C THR A 91 -10.51 7.25 8.57
N ASP A 92 -11.83 7.15 8.71
CA ASP A 92 -12.62 6.02 8.21
C ASP A 92 -12.58 5.93 6.67
N LEU A 93 -12.66 7.07 5.98
CA LEU A 93 -12.54 7.14 4.52
C LEU A 93 -11.18 6.62 4.03
N VAL A 94 -10.11 7.03 4.71
CA VAL A 94 -8.75 6.59 4.38
C VAL A 94 -8.58 5.10 4.66
N GLU A 95 -9.10 4.59 5.78
CA GLU A 95 -9.03 3.16 6.08
C GLU A 95 -9.80 2.29 5.08
N LEU A 96 -10.91 2.78 4.53
CA LEU A 96 -11.63 2.10 3.46
C LEU A 96 -10.74 1.94 2.21
N LEU A 97 -10.08 3.02 1.78
CA LEU A 97 -9.15 2.98 0.64
C LEU A 97 -8.00 1.99 0.88
N ILE A 98 -7.42 2.00 2.08
CA ILE A 98 -6.33 1.07 2.44
C ILE A 98 -6.83 -0.37 2.38
N THR A 99 -8.05 -0.64 2.84
CA THR A 99 -8.65 -1.97 2.81
C THR A 99 -8.84 -2.46 1.38
N ASP A 100 -9.36 -1.61 0.49
CA ASP A 100 -9.55 -1.95 -0.92
C ASP A 100 -8.20 -2.26 -1.59
N ILE A 101 -7.16 -1.47 -1.30
CA ILE A 101 -5.79 -1.70 -1.78
C ILE A 101 -5.27 -3.05 -1.29
N MET A 102 -5.44 -3.37 0.00
CA MET A 102 -5.00 -4.65 0.57
C MET A 102 -5.73 -5.85 -0.04
N THR A 103 -7.03 -5.73 -0.31
CA THR A 103 -7.80 -6.77 -1.00
C THR A 103 -7.23 -7.02 -2.40
N LEU A 104 -6.99 -5.95 -3.18
CA LEU A 104 -6.40 -6.06 -4.51
C LEU A 104 -4.99 -6.66 -4.49
N GLU A 105 -4.17 -6.33 -3.47
CA GLU A 105 -2.85 -6.94 -3.27
C GLU A 105 -2.96 -8.47 -3.07
N SER A 106 -3.88 -8.91 -2.22
CA SER A 106 -4.12 -10.33 -1.95
C SER A 106 -4.57 -11.09 -3.20
N GLU A 107 -5.51 -10.52 -3.96
CA GLU A 107 -5.98 -11.12 -5.21
C GLU A 107 -4.86 -11.25 -6.25
N SER A 108 -4.02 -10.21 -6.39
CA SER A 108 -2.85 -10.24 -7.25
C SER A 108 -1.83 -11.30 -6.82
N ASP A 109 -1.58 -11.47 -5.52
CA ASP A 109 -0.67 -12.49 -5.00
C ASP A 109 -1.19 -13.92 -5.30
N LEU A 110 -2.50 -14.16 -5.17
CA LEU A 110 -3.13 -15.44 -5.52
C LEU A 110 -3.00 -15.76 -7.01
N LEU A 111 -3.26 -14.78 -7.89
CA LEU A 111 -3.11 -14.96 -9.33
C LEU A 111 -1.65 -15.31 -9.71
N ARG A 112 -0.67 -14.61 -9.11
CA ARG A 112 0.75 -14.90 -9.35
C ARG A 112 1.14 -16.31 -8.92
N GLN A 113 0.61 -16.79 -7.80
CA GLN A 113 0.86 -18.16 -7.34
C GLN A 113 0.25 -19.20 -8.30
N SER A 114 -0.99 -18.97 -8.75
CA SER A 114 -1.68 -19.84 -9.70
C SER A 114 -0.92 -19.93 -11.03
N THR A 115 -0.47 -18.79 -11.59
CA THR A 115 0.32 -18.78 -12.83
C THR A 115 1.61 -19.58 -12.70
N ARG A 116 2.36 -19.40 -11.60
CA ARG A 116 3.59 -20.17 -11.35
C ARG A 116 3.34 -21.67 -11.23
N GLN A 117 2.22 -22.07 -10.64
CA GLN A 117 1.84 -23.49 -10.55
C GLN A 117 1.54 -24.06 -11.94
N LEU A 118 0.78 -23.36 -12.76
CA LEU A 118 0.47 -23.77 -14.14
C LEU A 118 1.74 -23.87 -15.00
N GLU A 119 2.65 -22.91 -14.88
CA GLU A 119 3.96 -22.96 -15.58
C GLU A 119 4.79 -24.17 -15.16
N ASN A 120 4.84 -24.47 -13.86
CA ASN A 120 5.56 -25.64 -13.35
C ASN A 120 4.93 -26.96 -13.80
N GLN A 121 3.59 -27.04 -13.80
CA GLN A 121 2.87 -28.20 -14.32
C GLN A 121 3.14 -28.40 -15.81
N ALA A 122 3.05 -27.35 -16.62
CA ALA A 122 3.35 -27.41 -18.05
C ALA A 122 4.80 -27.88 -18.32
N ARG A 123 5.77 -27.37 -17.56
CA ARG A 123 7.17 -27.81 -17.64
C ARG A 123 7.35 -29.28 -17.29
N GLN A 124 6.69 -29.75 -16.23
CA GLN A 124 6.73 -31.17 -15.84
C GLN A 124 6.12 -32.07 -16.91
N SER A 125 4.94 -31.72 -17.44
CA SER A 125 4.29 -32.47 -18.52
C SER A 125 5.14 -32.53 -19.79
N LEU A 126 5.81 -31.44 -20.15
CA LEU A 126 6.74 -31.40 -21.29
C LEU A 126 7.95 -32.30 -21.06
N ASN A 127 8.55 -32.28 -19.86
CA ASN A 127 9.69 -33.14 -19.55
C ASN A 127 9.31 -34.63 -19.60
N VAL A 128 8.17 -35.04 -19.04
CA VAL A 128 7.68 -36.43 -19.12
C VAL A 128 7.46 -36.84 -20.57
N SER A 129 6.88 -35.95 -21.39
CA SER A 129 6.65 -36.23 -22.82
C SER A 129 7.97 -36.40 -23.58
N LEU A 130 8.97 -35.55 -23.31
CA LEU A 130 10.31 -35.63 -23.91
C LEU A 130 11.06 -36.90 -23.51
N GLU A 131 10.96 -37.31 -22.24
CA GLU A 131 11.55 -38.57 -21.76
C GLU A 131 10.92 -39.79 -22.44
N SER A 132 9.58 -39.79 -22.61
CA SER A 132 8.89 -40.87 -23.33
C SER A 132 9.31 -40.96 -24.80
N LEU A 133 9.39 -39.83 -25.51
CA LEU A 133 9.87 -39.76 -26.89
C LEU A 133 11.33 -40.21 -27.03
N SER A 134 12.19 -39.85 -26.07
CA SER A 134 13.59 -40.28 -26.07
C SER A 134 13.73 -41.80 -25.91
N ASN A 135 12.86 -42.43 -25.11
CA ASN A 135 12.88 -43.88 -24.92
C ASN A 135 12.36 -44.63 -26.16
N ASP A 136 11.39 -44.05 -26.89
CA ASP A 136 10.86 -44.65 -28.12
C ASP A 136 11.83 -44.56 -29.33
N ILE A 137 12.81 -43.66 -29.29
CA ILE A 137 13.82 -43.52 -30.37
C ILE A 137 15.02 -44.48 -30.19
N VAL A 138 15.25 -44.98 -28.97
CA VAL A 138 16.40 -45.84 -28.62
C VAL A 138 16.08 -47.33 -28.77
N HIS A 139 14.82 -47.69 -29.06
CA HIS A 139 14.35 -49.05 -29.35
C HIS A 139 13.94 -49.22 -30.81
#